data_AF-A0A7Y4HU47-F1
#
_entry.id   AF-A0A7Y4HU47-F1
#
_cell.length_a   1.000
_cell.length_b   1.000
_cell.length_c   1.000
_cell.angle_alpha   90.00
_cell.angle_beta   90.00
_cell.angle_gamma   90.00
#
_symmetry.space_group_name_H-M   'P 1'
#
loop_
_entity.id
_entity.type
_entity.pdbx_description
1 polymer ?
#
loop_
_entity_poly.entity_id
_entity_poly.type
_entity_poly.pdbx_seq_one_letter_code
_entity_poly.pdbx_strand_id
1 'polypeptide(L)'
;MVNYDENIWFTHSSAAARQAVDVLQGRKVIPHDLRKAALETHLTFPTDMASACADGNDVAVVEVSTLRRHHVQGVELNAHKVYGIAAESGVAGRSVVQGNVELLPDGHILRDMQVAVTSYDDLKADLVSIASRLDCPVLAVDHLYSELPDGSPVPERLALTQALSGVASETSVDFLSTKAKILEIGLTEALTDQNHYRPGVEADVGRSLLDRIRSLVN
;
A
#
# COMPACT_ATOMS: atom_id res chain seq x y z
N MET A 1 21.67 -14.24 1.90
CA MET A 1 20.56 -15.20 1.83
C MET A 1 19.31 -14.46 2.25
N VAL A 2 18.41 -14.20 1.31
CA VAL A 2 17.11 -13.54 1.56
C VAL A 2 16.27 -14.51 2.41
N ASN A 3 15.64 -14.05 3.50
CA ASN A 3 14.84 -14.92 4.36
C ASN A 3 13.43 -15.08 3.76
N TYR A 4 13.22 -16.17 3.02
CA TYR A 4 12.08 -16.41 2.13
C TYR A 4 10.79 -16.87 2.84
N ASP A 5 10.89 -17.60 3.95
CA ASP A 5 9.72 -18.23 4.58
C ASP A 5 9.03 -17.36 5.64
N GLU A 6 9.56 -16.15 5.87
CA GLU A 6 9.11 -15.32 6.97
C GLU A 6 8.57 -13.95 6.56
N ASN A 7 8.78 -13.44 5.34
CA ASN A 7 8.59 -12.00 5.11
C ASN A 7 7.88 -11.69 3.80
N ILE A 8 6.64 -12.11 3.59
CA ILE A 8 5.78 -11.44 2.60
C ILE A 8 4.95 -10.39 3.34
N TRP A 9 5.46 -9.17 3.40
CA TRP A 9 4.77 -8.04 3.97
C TRP A 9 3.93 -7.34 2.91
N PHE A 10 2.73 -7.00 3.32
CA PHE A 10 1.78 -6.22 2.57
C PHE A 10 1.48 -5.01 3.46
N THR A 11 1.52 -3.80 2.92
CA THR A 11 1.44 -2.54 3.69
C THR A 11 0.19 -1.75 3.29
N HIS A 12 0.13 -1.36 2.02
CA HIS A 12 -0.84 -0.42 1.44
C HIS A 12 -1.67 -1.05 0.32
N SER A 13 -2.97 -0.77 0.29
CA SER A 13 -3.91 -1.14 -0.78
C SER A 13 -4.47 0.10 -1.47
N SER A 14 -4.99 -0.06 -2.70
CA SER A 14 -5.65 1.03 -3.43
C SER A 14 -6.86 1.59 -2.67
N ALA A 15 -7.60 0.74 -1.97
CA ALA A 15 -8.76 1.14 -1.19
C ALA A 15 -8.37 2.01 0.01
N ALA A 16 -7.26 1.69 0.67
CA ALA A 16 -6.70 2.52 1.74
C ALA A 16 -6.25 3.90 1.22
N ALA A 17 -5.62 3.94 0.04
CA ALA A 17 -5.27 5.20 -0.61
C ALA A 17 -6.51 6.03 -1.00
N ARG A 18 -7.55 5.39 -1.56
CA ARG A 18 -8.83 6.06 -1.89
C ARG A 18 -9.48 6.63 -0.62
N GLN A 19 -9.45 5.88 0.47
CA GLN A 19 -9.92 6.32 1.79
C GLN A 19 -9.11 7.51 2.31
N ALA A 20 -7.79 7.56 2.11
CA ALA A 20 -6.99 8.70 2.52
C ALA A 20 -7.44 9.99 1.81
N VAL A 21 -7.79 9.91 0.52
CA VAL A 21 -8.40 11.03 -0.21
C VAL A 21 -9.78 11.38 0.34
N ASP A 22 -10.63 10.39 0.66
CA ASP A 22 -11.94 10.63 1.29
C ASP A 22 -11.80 11.41 2.61
N VAL A 23 -10.79 11.05 3.41
CA VAL A 23 -10.46 11.69 4.68
C VAL A 23 -9.99 13.12 4.47
N LEU A 24 -9.02 13.35 3.57
CA LEU A 24 -8.50 14.69 3.27
C LEU A 24 -9.58 15.67 2.79
N GLN A 25 -10.55 15.16 2.04
CA GLN A 25 -11.68 15.93 1.50
C GLN A 25 -12.89 16.02 2.46
N GLY A 26 -12.75 15.52 3.70
CA GLY A 26 -13.84 15.56 4.70
C GLY A 26 -15.04 14.66 4.39
N ARG A 27 -14.94 13.76 3.40
CA ARG A 27 -16.00 12.82 3.01
C ARG A 27 -16.09 11.61 3.93
N LYS A 28 -15.02 11.32 4.67
CA LYS A 28 -14.94 10.19 5.58
C LYS A 28 -14.26 10.56 6.88
N VAL A 29 -14.87 10.17 7.99
CA VAL A 29 -14.29 10.30 9.33
C VAL A 29 -13.89 8.90 9.81
N ILE A 30 -12.62 8.75 10.20
CA ILE A 30 -12.12 7.50 10.78
C ILE A 30 -12.44 7.47 12.28
N PRO A 31 -13.16 6.43 12.77
CA PRO A 31 -13.40 6.23 14.20
C PRO A 31 -12.10 6.27 14.98
N HIS A 32 -12.11 6.93 16.14
CA HIS A 32 -10.92 7.20 16.96
C HIS A 32 -10.05 5.95 17.15
N ASP A 33 -10.67 4.84 17.51
CA ASP A 33 -9.97 3.60 17.87
C ASP A 33 -9.33 2.90 16.66
N LEU A 34 -9.81 3.18 15.45
CA LEU A 34 -9.27 2.63 14.20
C LEU A 34 -8.21 3.51 13.55
N ARG A 35 -8.00 4.75 14.02
CA ARG A 35 -7.04 5.69 13.40
C ARG A 35 -5.62 5.13 13.34
N LYS A 36 -5.17 4.46 14.40
CA LYS A 36 -3.83 3.84 14.47
C LYS A 36 -3.65 2.72 13.42
N ALA A 37 -4.74 2.04 13.06
CA ALA A 37 -4.73 0.97 12.06
C ALA A 37 -4.92 1.50 10.62
N ALA A 38 -5.70 2.57 10.46
CA ALA A 38 -6.13 3.08 9.16
C ALA A 38 -5.23 4.18 8.58
N LEU A 39 -4.47 4.91 9.40
CA LEU A 39 -3.70 6.08 8.99
C LEU A 39 -2.20 5.89 9.23
N GLU A 40 -1.37 6.27 8.26
CA GLU A 40 0.09 6.14 8.38
C GLU A 40 0.71 7.12 9.36
N THR A 41 0.14 8.32 9.42
CA THR A 41 0.69 9.44 10.18
C THR A 41 -0.03 9.60 11.52
N HIS A 42 0.72 10.06 12.53
CA HIS A 42 0.16 10.58 13.79
C HIS A 42 -0.49 11.96 13.59
N LEU A 43 -1.16 12.18 12.45
CA LEU A 43 -1.87 13.42 12.21
C LEU A 43 -2.98 13.52 13.27
N THR A 44 -2.80 14.42 14.24
CA THR A 44 -3.90 15.00 15.01
C THR A 44 -4.71 15.83 14.03
N PHE A 45 -5.62 15.18 13.31
CA PHE A 45 -6.57 15.87 12.44
C PHE A 45 -7.48 16.72 13.33
N PRO A 46 -7.56 18.04 13.11
CA PRO A 46 -8.59 18.87 13.74
C PRO A 46 -9.97 18.26 13.51
N THR A 47 -10.92 18.55 14.38
CA THR A 47 -12.33 18.11 14.27
C THR A 47 -13.00 18.56 12.96
N ASP A 48 -12.37 19.49 12.24
CA ASP A 48 -12.94 20.17 11.08
C ASP A 48 -12.11 19.79 9.84
N MET A 49 -12.42 18.63 9.27
CA MET A 49 -11.68 18.05 8.14
C MET A 49 -11.99 18.75 6.80
N ALA A 50 -11.17 19.74 6.47
CA ALA A 50 -10.76 20.07 5.10
C ALA A 50 -9.29 20.51 5.18
N SER A 51 -8.36 19.66 4.75
CA SER A 51 -6.94 20.02 4.73
C SER A 51 -6.62 20.65 3.38
N ALA A 52 -6.01 21.85 3.41
CA ALA A 52 -5.47 22.52 2.23
C ALA A 52 -4.36 21.73 1.51
N CYS A 53 -3.98 20.54 2.00
CA CYS A 53 -3.01 19.66 1.34
C CYS A 53 -3.47 19.08 0.00
N ALA A 54 -4.73 19.26 -0.41
CA ALA A 54 -5.18 18.85 -1.73
C ALA A 54 -4.77 19.84 -2.84
N ASP A 55 -4.58 21.13 -2.49
CA ASP A 55 -4.30 22.18 -3.47
C ASP A 55 -2.78 22.35 -3.65
N GLY A 56 -2.30 22.19 -4.89
CA GLY A 56 -0.92 22.49 -5.27
C GLY A 56 0.08 21.34 -5.25
N ASN A 57 -0.36 20.07 -5.29
CA ASN A 57 0.55 18.94 -5.52
C ASN A 57 0.84 18.78 -7.02
N ASP A 58 2.10 18.57 -7.38
CA ASP A 58 2.48 18.33 -8.78
C ASP A 58 2.09 16.92 -9.26
N VAL A 59 2.19 15.91 -8.38
CA VAL A 59 1.86 14.50 -8.66
C VAL A 59 1.41 13.81 -7.36
N ALA A 60 0.42 12.92 -7.46
CA ALA A 60 0.05 12.01 -6.38
C ALA A 60 0.66 10.62 -6.60
N VAL A 61 1.57 10.20 -5.72
CA VAL A 61 2.17 8.86 -5.75
C VAL A 61 1.36 7.91 -4.87
N VAL A 62 0.86 6.83 -5.45
CA VAL A 62 0.05 5.82 -4.77
C VAL A 62 0.81 4.50 -4.75
N GLU A 63 1.43 4.17 -3.62
CA GLU A 63 1.99 2.83 -3.42
C GLU A 63 0.84 1.83 -3.20
N VAL A 64 0.75 0.86 -4.11
CA VAL A 64 -0.12 -0.31 -3.93
C VAL A 64 0.79 -1.50 -3.78
N SER A 65 0.80 -2.05 -2.57
CA SER A 65 1.69 -3.16 -2.18
C SER A 65 1.01 -4.52 -2.16
N THR A 66 -0.32 -4.52 -2.23
CA THR A 66 -1.11 -5.73 -2.12
C THR A 66 -2.47 -5.57 -2.77
N LEU A 67 -2.99 -6.68 -3.30
CA LEU A 67 -4.39 -6.83 -3.65
C LEU A 67 -5.22 -7.29 -2.43
N ARG A 68 -4.61 -7.51 -1.27
CA ARG A 68 -5.34 -7.86 -0.05
C ARG A 68 -5.87 -6.60 0.62
N ARG A 69 -7.12 -6.64 1.05
CA ARG A 69 -7.77 -5.59 1.85
C ARG A 69 -8.08 -6.10 3.23
N HIS A 70 -7.95 -5.21 4.20
CA HIS A 70 -8.30 -5.41 5.58
C HIS A 70 -9.29 -4.32 5.94
N HIS A 71 -10.48 -4.70 6.39
CA HIS A 71 -11.47 -3.69 6.76
C HIS A 71 -12.25 -4.06 8.01
N VAL A 72 -12.59 -3.03 8.77
CA VAL A 72 -13.46 -3.10 9.96
C VAL A 72 -14.50 -2.01 9.81
N GLN A 73 -15.79 -2.37 9.86
CA GLN A 73 -16.90 -1.40 9.86
C GLN A 73 -16.81 -0.37 8.71
N GLY A 74 -16.42 -0.83 7.53
CA GLY A 74 -16.26 0.02 6.34
C GLY A 74 -15.02 0.90 6.34
N VAL A 75 -14.08 0.72 7.26
CA VAL A 75 -12.77 1.40 7.29
C VAL A 75 -11.69 0.46 6.79
N GLU A 76 -10.93 0.90 5.80
CA GLU A 76 -9.74 0.19 5.30
C GLU A 76 -8.58 0.37 6.29
N LEU A 77 -7.88 -0.72 6.57
CA LEU A 77 -6.73 -0.78 7.47
C LEU A 77 -5.46 -1.07 6.69
N ASN A 78 -4.32 -0.59 7.19
CA ASN A 78 -3.01 -0.94 6.64
C ASN A 78 -2.48 -2.21 7.32
N ALA A 79 -1.99 -3.16 6.52
CA ALA A 79 -1.67 -4.49 7.00
C ALA A 79 -0.46 -4.52 7.97
N HIS A 80 0.55 -3.65 7.80
CA HIS A 80 1.64 -3.50 8.78
C HIS A 80 1.17 -2.90 10.10
N LYS A 81 0.14 -2.03 10.10
CA LYS A 81 -0.46 -1.50 11.33
C LYS A 81 -1.28 -2.57 12.04
N VAL A 82 -2.08 -3.34 11.30
CA VAL A 82 -2.82 -4.52 11.81
C VAL A 82 -1.84 -5.49 12.49
N TYR A 83 -0.72 -5.80 11.84
CA TYR A 83 0.33 -6.62 12.43
C TYR A 83 0.83 -6.05 13.77
N GLY A 84 1.19 -4.76 13.79
CA GLY A 84 1.73 -4.11 14.99
C GLY A 84 0.73 -4.11 16.16
N ILE A 85 -0.53 -3.77 15.89
CA ILE A 85 -1.60 -3.74 16.91
C ILE A 85 -1.88 -5.14 17.46
N ALA A 86 -1.90 -6.17 16.60
CA ALA A 86 -2.06 -7.55 17.05
C ALA A 86 -0.87 -8.01 17.91
N ALA A 87 0.36 -7.66 17.51
CA ALA A 87 1.58 -7.98 18.26
C ALA A 87 1.63 -7.30 19.63
N GLU A 88 1.17 -6.05 19.73
CA GLU A 88 1.02 -5.33 21.01
C GLU A 88 0.06 -6.04 21.97
N SER A 89 -0.91 -6.79 21.45
CA SER A 89 -1.84 -7.61 22.23
C SER A 89 -1.30 -9.02 22.55
N GLY A 90 -0.03 -9.31 22.24
CA GLY A 90 0.61 -10.60 22.48
C GLY A 90 0.18 -11.71 21.50
N VAL A 91 -0.48 -11.37 20.40
CA VAL A 91 -0.97 -12.31 19.39
C VAL A 91 -0.02 -12.35 18.19
N ALA A 92 0.09 -13.51 17.54
CA ALA A 92 0.84 -13.66 16.30
C ALA A 92 0.24 -12.79 15.18
N GLY A 93 0.80 -11.59 14.97
CA GLY A 93 0.26 -10.59 14.04
C GLY A 93 0.08 -11.09 12.61
N ARG A 94 0.91 -12.02 12.14
CA ARG A 94 0.76 -12.63 10.79
C ARG A 94 -0.55 -13.37 10.63
N SER A 95 -0.95 -14.15 11.63
CA SER A 95 -2.20 -14.89 11.61
C SER A 95 -3.39 -13.92 11.55
N VAL A 96 -3.31 -12.81 12.29
CA VAL A 96 -4.35 -11.78 12.26
C VAL A 96 -4.43 -11.11 10.89
N VAL A 97 -3.30 -10.72 10.28
CA VAL A 97 -3.25 -10.18 8.90
C VAL A 97 -3.81 -11.15 7.86
N GLN A 98 -3.82 -12.46 8.13
CA GLN A 98 -4.45 -13.47 7.27
C GLN A 98 -5.95 -13.69 7.55
N GLY A 99 -6.52 -12.96 8.52
CA GLY A 99 -7.94 -13.03 8.87
C GLY A 99 -8.27 -13.91 10.07
N ASN A 100 -7.28 -14.48 10.77
CA ASN A 100 -7.51 -15.28 11.99
C ASN A 100 -7.74 -14.38 13.20
N VAL A 101 -8.81 -13.59 13.15
CA VAL A 101 -9.21 -12.64 14.19
C VAL A 101 -9.68 -13.33 15.47
N GLU A 102 -9.99 -14.63 15.40
CA GLU A 102 -10.37 -15.47 16.55
C GLU A 102 -9.28 -15.57 17.63
N LEU A 103 -8.02 -15.30 17.28
CA LEU A 103 -6.88 -15.29 18.21
C LEU A 103 -6.83 -14.03 19.10
N LEU A 104 -7.58 -12.98 18.74
CA LEU A 104 -7.60 -11.73 19.49
C LEU A 104 -8.47 -11.86 20.75
N PRO A 105 -8.20 -11.06 21.80
CA PRO A 105 -9.10 -10.96 22.95
C PRO A 105 -10.49 -10.46 22.55
N ASP A 106 -11.51 -10.82 23.34
CA ASP A 106 -12.85 -10.26 23.15
C ASP A 106 -12.84 -8.74 23.36
N GLY A 107 -13.60 -8.03 22.52
CA GLY A 107 -13.63 -6.56 22.51
C GLY A 107 -12.41 -5.89 21.86
N HIS A 108 -11.46 -6.66 21.33
CA HIS A 108 -10.33 -6.09 20.59
C HIS A 108 -10.79 -5.38 19.30
N ILE A 109 -10.20 -4.22 18.96
CA ILE A 109 -10.65 -3.36 17.84
C ILE A 109 -10.60 -4.05 16.46
N LEU A 110 -9.74 -5.06 16.32
CA LEU A 110 -9.56 -5.86 15.10
C LEU A 110 -10.42 -7.14 15.07
N ARG A 111 -11.26 -7.37 16.10
CA ARG A 111 -12.04 -8.62 16.24
C ARG A 111 -13.03 -8.84 15.09
N ASP A 112 -13.58 -7.75 14.55
CA ASP A 112 -14.51 -7.76 13.42
C ASP A 112 -13.81 -7.52 12.07
N MET A 113 -12.48 -7.64 12.02
CA MET A 113 -11.73 -7.41 10.79
C MET A 113 -12.02 -8.50 9.78
N GLN A 114 -12.29 -8.08 8.55
CA GLN A 114 -12.45 -8.96 7.40
C GLN A 114 -11.27 -8.79 6.46
N VAL A 115 -10.91 -9.88 5.79
CA VAL A 115 -9.87 -9.90 4.77
C VAL A 115 -10.50 -10.28 3.44
N ALA A 116 -10.25 -9.46 2.43
CA ALA A 116 -10.74 -9.69 1.07
C ALA A 116 -9.61 -9.52 0.05
N VAL A 117 -9.82 -10.02 -1.16
CA VAL A 117 -8.93 -9.75 -2.30
C VAL A 117 -9.63 -8.76 -3.22
N THR A 118 -8.98 -7.64 -3.49
CA THR A 118 -9.39 -6.62 -4.45
C THR A 118 -9.45 -7.23 -5.85
N SER A 119 -10.60 -7.10 -6.49
CA SER A 119 -10.73 -7.46 -7.91
C SER A 119 -10.01 -6.45 -8.81
N TYR A 120 -9.76 -6.81 -10.06
CA TYR A 120 -9.21 -5.87 -11.04
C TYR A 120 -10.10 -4.63 -11.21
N ASP A 121 -11.42 -4.83 -11.27
CA ASP A 121 -12.38 -3.73 -11.42
C ASP A 121 -12.40 -2.81 -10.20
N ASP A 122 -12.27 -3.36 -8.98
CA ASP A 122 -12.16 -2.56 -7.76
C ASP A 122 -10.86 -1.75 -7.72
N LEU A 123 -9.73 -2.37 -8.08
CA LEU A 123 -8.43 -1.69 -8.16
C LEU A 123 -8.50 -0.53 -9.15
N LYS A 124 -9.06 -0.77 -10.34
CA LYS A 124 -9.26 0.23 -11.37
C LYS A 124 -10.16 1.36 -10.88
N ALA A 125 -11.30 1.00 -10.26
CA ALA A 125 -12.25 1.97 -9.73
C ALA A 125 -11.62 2.84 -8.63
N ASP A 126 -10.82 2.27 -7.74
CA ASP A 126 -10.11 3.01 -6.70
C ASP A 126 -9.14 4.04 -7.30
N LEU A 127 -8.29 3.61 -8.24
CA LEU A 127 -7.26 4.46 -8.84
C LEU A 127 -7.87 5.57 -9.73
N VAL A 128 -8.90 5.26 -10.52
CA VAL A 128 -9.66 6.26 -11.29
C VAL A 128 -10.39 7.23 -10.37
N SER A 129 -10.94 6.74 -9.25
CA SER A 129 -11.55 7.60 -8.25
C SER A 129 -10.54 8.56 -7.64
N ILE A 130 -9.32 8.12 -7.34
CA ILE A 130 -8.24 9.01 -6.87
C ILE A 130 -7.92 10.06 -7.95
N ALA A 131 -7.64 9.64 -9.19
CA ALA A 131 -7.25 10.53 -10.28
C ALA A 131 -8.31 11.57 -10.65
N SER A 132 -9.59 11.22 -10.58
CA SER A 132 -10.71 12.15 -10.86
C SER A 132 -10.98 13.15 -9.74
N ARG A 133 -10.33 13.00 -8.58
CA ARG A 133 -10.57 13.83 -7.38
C ARG A 133 -9.35 14.62 -6.93
N LEU A 134 -8.19 14.35 -7.53
CA LEU A 134 -6.96 15.09 -7.30
C LEU A 134 -6.69 15.89 -8.58
N ASP A 135 -6.41 17.18 -8.45
CA ASP A 135 -6.11 18.06 -9.57
C ASP A 135 -4.67 17.90 -10.09
N CYS A 136 -4.13 16.67 -10.05
CA CYS A 136 -2.79 16.34 -10.48
C CYS A 136 -2.69 14.91 -11.04
N PRO A 137 -1.66 14.60 -11.85
CA PRO A 137 -1.37 13.24 -12.30
C PRO A 137 -1.23 12.26 -11.13
N VAL A 138 -1.74 11.04 -11.32
CA VAL A 138 -1.59 9.95 -10.36
C VAL A 138 -0.60 8.93 -10.89
N LEU A 139 0.44 8.65 -10.11
CA LEU A 139 1.43 7.62 -10.37
C LEU A 139 1.24 6.48 -9.37
N ALA A 140 0.75 5.34 -9.85
CA ALA A 140 0.75 4.10 -9.08
C ALA A 140 2.16 3.48 -9.07
N VAL A 141 2.56 2.93 -7.92
CA VAL A 141 3.84 2.24 -7.73
C VAL A 141 3.57 0.89 -7.07
N ASP A 142 4.15 -0.18 -7.62
CA ASP A 142 4.08 -1.50 -6.99
C ASP A 142 5.06 -1.60 -5.82
N HIS A 143 4.79 -2.52 -4.90
CA HIS A 143 5.78 -2.85 -3.88
C HIS A 143 6.92 -3.69 -4.48
N LEU A 144 8.06 -3.74 -3.79
CA LEU A 144 9.31 -4.22 -4.38
C LEU A 144 9.21 -5.59 -5.06
N TYR A 145 9.80 -5.72 -6.24
CA TYR A 145 9.91 -7.02 -6.90
C TYR A 145 10.80 -7.98 -6.07
N SER A 146 10.38 -9.23 -5.92
CA SER A 146 11.17 -10.28 -5.29
C SER A 146 10.88 -11.64 -5.91
N GLU A 147 11.78 -12.60 -5.66
CA GLU A 147 11.71 -13.96 -6.15
C GLU A 147 11.63 -14.96 -4.99
N LEU A 148 11.17 -16.18 -5.28
CA LEU A 148 11.21 -17.35 -4.43
C LEU A 148 12.61 -18.00 -4.47
N PRO A 149 12.93 -18.97 -3.58
CA PRO A 149 14.24 -19.63 -3.57
C PRO A 149 14.64 -20.29 -4.88
N ASP A 150 13.66 -20.68 -5.71
CA ASP A 150 13.86 -21.30 -7.02
C ASP A 150 14.06 -20.26 -8.16
N GLY A 151 14.09 -18.97 -7.83
CA GLY A 151 14.23 -17.86 -8.78
C GLY A 151 12.94 -17.47 -9.49
N SER A 152 11.81 -18.11 -9.19
CA SER A 152 10.52 -17.70 -9.75
C SER A 152 9.98 -16.44 -9.05
N PRO A 153 9.25 -15.55 -9.75
CA PRO A 153 8.64 -14.38 -9.12
C PRO A 153 7.64 -14.76 -8.03
N VAL A 154 7.55 -13.98 -6.95
CA VAL A 154 6.49 -14.14 -5.95
C VAL A 154 5.13 -13.93 -6.62
N PRO A 155 4.21 -14.93 -6.63
CA PRO A 155 2.98 -14.87 -7.43
C PRO A 155 2.09 -13.67 -7.13
N GLU A 156 1.94 -13.29 -5.86
CA GLU A 156 1.12 -12.16 -5.45
C GLU A 156 1.67 -10.82 -5.94
N ARG A 157 3.00 -10.68 -5.98
CA ARG A 157 3.66 -9.48 -6.50
C ARG A 157 3.53 -9.41 -8.01
N LEU A 158 3.70 -10.54 -8.70
CA LEU A 158 3.49 -10.61 -10.15
C LEU A 158 2.04 -10.24 -10.51
N ALA A 159 1.05 -10.80 -9.81
CA ALA A 159 -0.35 -10.51 -10.03
C ALA A 159 -0.67 -9.02 -9.82
N LEU A 160 -0.12 -8.41 -8.76
CA LEU A 160 -0.27 -6.99 -8.49
C LEU A 160 0.35 -6.12 -9.58
N THR A 161 1.61 -6.36 -9.96
CA THR A 161 2.29 -5.63 -11.03
C THR A 161 1.51 -5.73 -12.35
N GLN A 162 1.00 -6.91 -12.68
CA GLN A 162 0.17 -7.12 -13.89
C GLN A 162 -1.14 -6.33 -13.82
N ALA A 163 -1.83 -6.37 -12.67
CA ALA A 163 -3.08 -5.63 -12.48
C ALA A 163 -2.87 -4.11 -12.60
N LEU A 164 -1.83 -3.56 -11.95
CA LEU A 164 -1.49 -2.14 -12.03
C LEU A 164 -1.10 -1.72 -13.45
N SER A 165 -0.31 -2.55 -14.14
CA SER A 165 0.03 -2.32 -15.55
C SER A 165 -1.22 -2.33 -16.45
N GLY A 166 -2.19 -3.21 -16.18
CA GLY A 166 -3.47 -3.25 -16.89
C GLY A 166 -4.25 -1.95 -16.70
N VAL A 167 -4.41 -1.49 -15.45
CA VAL A 167 -5.09 -0.24 -15.14
C VAL A 167 -4.43 0.95 -15.85
N ALA A 168 -3.10 1.02 -15.85
CA ALA A 168 -2.38 2.10 -16.52
C ALA A 168 -2.53 2.09 -18.05
N SER A 169 -2.74 0.92 -18.66
CA SER A 169 -3.01 0.82 -20.10
C SER A 169 -4.42 1.27 -20.50
N GLU A 170 -5.36 1.30 -19.55
CA GLU A 170 -6.78 1.56 -19.79
C GLU A 170 -7.27 2.91 -19.23
N THR A 171 -6.43 3.62 -18.48
CA THR A 171 -6.82 4.82 -17.73
C THR A 171 -5.76 5.90 -17.85
N SER A 172 -6.01 7.07 -17.26
CA SER A 172 -5.04 8.16 -17.16
C SER A 172 -4.07 8.02 -15.97
N VAL A 173 -4.09 6.89 -15.27
CA VAL A 173 -3.19 6.63 -14.14
C VAL A 173 -1.88 6.09 -14.67
N ASP A 174 -0.77 6.75 -14.35
CA ASP A 174 0.56 6.26 -14.69
C ASP A 174 0.98 5.12 -13.76
N PHE A 175 1.85 4.25 -14.24
CA PHE A 175 2.44 3.17 -13.44
C PHE A 175 3.97 3.17 -13.53
N LEU A 176 4.61 2.97 -12.38
CA LEU A 176 6.03 2.68 -12.26
C LEU A 176 6.23 1.38 -11.48
N SER A 177 6.76 0.35 -12.15
CA SER A 177 7.18 -0.87 -11.46
C SER A 177 8.60 -0.72 -10.91
N THR A 178 8.79 -1.18 -9.68
CA THR A 178 10.09 -1.31 -9.01
C THR A 178 10.98 -2.40 -9.63
N LYS A 179 10.38 -3.32 -10.40
CA LYS A 179 11.06 -4.51 -10.95
C LYS A 179 12.28 -4.18 -11.80
N ALA A 180 12.15 -3.24 -12.73
CA ALA A 180 13.22 -2.94 -13.68
C ALA A 180 14.51 -2.52 -12.97
N LYS A 181 14.40 -1.65 -11.96
CA LYS A 181 15.56 -1.16 -11.22
C LYS A 181 16.19 -2.23 -10.32
N ILE A 182 15.36 -3.07 -9.71
CA ILE A 182 15.83 -4.20 -8.88
C ILE A 182 16.61 -5.21 -9.75
N LEU A 183 16.11 -5.52 -10.94
CA LEU A 183 16.79 -6.43 -11.86
C LEU A 183 18.08 -5.84 -12.45
N GLU A 184 18.12 -4.52 -12.67
CA GLU A 184 19.33 -3.82 -13.11
C GLU A 184 20.46 -3.92 -12.06
N ILE A 185 20.12 -3.77 -10.77
CA ILE A 185 21.07 -3.83 -9.65
C ILE A 185 21.45 -5.28 -9.31
N GLY A 186 20.51 -6.23 -9.47
CA GLY A 186 20.60 -7.60 -9.01
C GLY A 186 19.86 -7.81 -7.68
N LEU A 187 19.10 -8.90 -7.53
CA LEU A 187 18.24 -9.11 -6.36
C LEU A 187 19.02 -9.13 -5.04
N THR A 188 20.19 -9.78 -5.01
CA THR A 188 20.96 -9.97 -3.78
C THR A 188 21.57 -8.65 -3.31
N GLU A 189 21.96 -7.81 -4.25
CA GLU A 189 22.52 -6.48 -4.07
C GLU A 189 21.42 -5.45 -3.76
N ALA A 190 20.24 -5.60 -4.35
CA ALA A 190 19.12 -4.69 -4.18
C ALA A 190 18.41 -4.87 -2.84
N LEU A 191 18.27 -6.12 -2.35
CA LEU A 191 17.35 -6.48 -1.27
C LEU A 191 18.06 -7.06 -0.03
N THR A 192 17.60 -6.63 1.14
CA THR A 192 17.94 -7.25 2.44
C THR A 192 17.07 -8.49 2.67
N ASP A 193 15.77 -8.34 2.41
CA ASP A 193 14.75 -9.40 2.45
C ASP A 193 13.68 -9.13 1.36
N GLN A 194 12.57 -9.86 1.36
CA GLN A 194 11.51 -9.70 0.35
C GLN A 194 10.70 -8.38 0.45
N ASN A 195 11.03 -7.45 1.36
CA ASN A 195 10.27 -6.21 1.61
C ASN A 195 11.15 -4.99 1.90
N HIS A 196 12.45 -5.19 2.11
CA HIS A 196 13.38 -4.10 2.37
C HIS A 196 14.51 -4.07 1.35
N TYR A 197 14.74 -2.88 0.80
CA TYR A 197 15.97 -2.58 0.07
C TYR A 197 17.19 -2.70 0.99
N ARG A 198 18.36 -2.87 0.40
CA ARG A 198 19.61 -2.67 1.13
C ARG A 198 19.87 -1.18 1.38
N PRO A 199 20.59 -0.83 2.46
CA PRO A 199 21.07 0.53 2.66
C PRO A 199 21.81 1.05 1.42
N GLY A 200 21.42 2.24 0.95
CA GLY A 200 21.99 2.88 -0.25
C GLY A 200 21.20 2.64 -1.54
N VAL A 201 20.53 1.49 -1.69
CA VAL A 201 19.71 1.17 -2.88
C VAL A 201 18.44 2.02 -2.92
N GLU A 202 17.88 2.36 -1.76
CA GLU A 202 16.70 3.23 -1.64
C GLU A 202 16.89 4.57 -2.36
N ALA A 203 18.09 5.14 -2.32
CA ALA A 203 18.39 6.40 -3.01
C ALA A 203 18.38 6.24 -4.54
N ASP A 204 18.83 5.10 -5.05
CA ASP A 204 18.84 4.81 -6.49
C ASP A 204 17.41 4.53 -7.02
N VAL A 205 16.61 3.79 -6.25
CA VAL A 205 15.17 3.58 -6.56
C VAL A 205 14.40 4.90 -6.45
N GLY A 206 14.68 5.70 -5.42
CA GLY A 206 14.09 7.03 -5.23
C GLY A 206 14.40 7.99 -6.37
N ARG A 207 15.60 7.92 -6.97
CA ARG A 207 15.93 8.69 -8.18
C ARG A 207 15.06 8.28 -9.37
N SER A 208 14.85 6.97 -9.59
CA SER A 208 13.96 6.49 -10.65
C SER A 208 12.52 6.98 -10.46
N LEU A 209 12.02 7.00 -9.23
CA LEU A 209 10.70 7.56 -8.92
C LEU A 209 10.65 9.06 -9.18
N LEU A 210 11.68 9.81 -8.76
CA LEU A 210 11.77 11.25 -8.97
C LEU A 210 11.82 11.63 -10.45
N ASP A 211 12.58 10.89 -11.26
CA ASP A 211 12.66 11.12 -12.71
C ASP A 211 11.31 10.84 -13.38
N ARG A 212 10.58 9.81 -12.91
CA ARG A 212 9.22 9.56 -13.38
C ARG A 212 8.28 10.71 -12.98
N ILE A 213 8.31 11.17 -11.74
CA ILE A 213 7.52 12.32 -11.27
C ILE A 213 7.80 13.54 -12.16
N ARG A 214 9.07 13.87 -12.41
CA ARG A 214 9.46 14.99 -13.29
C ARG A 214 8.91 14.85 -14.70
N SER A 215 8.82 13.63 -15.25
CA SER A 215 8.25 13.40 -16.58
C SER A 215 6.74 13.66 -16.68
N LEU A 216 6.03 13.73 -15.55
CA LEU A 216 4.58 13.97 -15.51
C LEU A 216 4.22 15.44 -15.34
N VAL A 217 5.17 16.26 -14.89
CA VAL A 217 4.97 17.68 -14.57
C VAL A 217 5.46 18.59 -15.71
N ASN A 218 6.29 18.06 -16.62
CA ASN A 218 6.83 18.77 -17.79
C ASN A 218 6.12 18.36 -19.07
#